data_AF-A0A438LZZ4-F1
#
_entry.id   AF-A0A438LZZ4-F1
#
_cell.length_a   1.000
_cell.length_b   1.000
_cell.length_c   1.000
_cell.angle_alpha   90.00
_cell.angle_beta   90.00
_cell.angle_gamma   90.00
#
_symmetry.space_group_name_H-M   'P 1'
#
loop_
_entity.id
_entity.type
_entity.pdbx_description
1 polymer ?
#
loop_
_entity_poly.entity_id
_entity_poly.type
_entity_poly.pdbx_seq_one_letter_code
_entity_poly.pdbx_strand_id
1 'polypeptide(L)'
;MTRTLGPAKPPHGAASAVRLDGGVFTMGSDVHYREEAPAHQVHVDAFAIDPIAVTNRLFAAFVAATGYVTVAERPLDPAHFPSAPLENLVPGSMVVVPTPGPVDLRQLTLWWRWTPGACWRFLEGRGSSIENRLDHPVVHVAT
;
A
#
# COMPACT_ATOMS: atom_id res chain seq x y z
N MET A 1 -33.28 -2.38 -18.44
CA MET A 1 -33.49 -1.96 -17.04
C MET A 1 -32.15 -1.50 -16.49
N THR A 2 -31.90 -0.19 -16.47
CA THR A 2 -30.61 0.38 -16.04
C THR A 2 -30.62 0.49 -14.53
N ARG A 3 -29.91 -0.40 -13.84
CA ARG A 3 -29.77 -0.36 -12.38
C ARG A 3 -28.74 0.71 -12.03
N THR A 4 -29.22 1.90 -11.67
CA THR A 4 -28.39 2.94 -11.06
C THR A 4 -27.85 2.38 -9.73
N LEU A 5 -26.54 2.10 -9.66
CA LEU A 5 -25.90 1.87 -8.37
C LEU A 5 -25.92 3.20 -7.62
N GLY A 6 -26.69 3.25 -6.52
CA GLY A 6 -26.55 4.33 -5.54
C GLY A 6 -25.14 4.33 -4.93
N PRO A 7 -24.72 5.44 -4.30
CA PRO A 7 -23.40 5.52 -3.71
C PRO A 7 -23.22 4.38 -2.70
N ALA A 8 -22.12 3.63 -2.85
CA ALA A 8 -21.80 2.52 -1.97
C ALA A 8 -21.69 3.05 -0.52
N LYS A 9 -22.49 2.48 0.38
CA LYS A 9 -22.40 2.77 1.81
C LYS A 9 -21.00 2.36 2.28
N PRO A 10 -20.22 3.24 2.92
CA PRO A 10 -18.88 2.87 3.35
C PRO A 10 -18.97 1.70 4.33
N PRO A 11 -18.09 0.68 4.20
CA PRO A 11 -18.06 -0.44 5.12
C PRO A 11 -17.82 0.09 6.54
N HIS A 12 -18.62 -0.40 7.49
CA HIS A 12 -18.62 0.06 8.87
C HIS A 12 -17.22 -0.06 9.50
N GLY A 13 -16.75 1.01 10.15
CA GLY A 13 -15.60 0.99 11.06
C GLY A 13 -14.41 1.88 10.69
N ALA A 14 -14.38 2.44 9.48
CA ALA A 14 -13.45 3.54 9.19
C ALA A 14 -13.94 4.79 9.92
N ALA A 15 -13.05 5.51 10.60
CA ALA A 15 -13.37 6.86 11.08
C ALA A 15 -13.98 7.64 9.91
N SER A 16 -15.15 8.24 10.11
CA SER A 16 -15.87 8.94 9.04
C SER A 16 -14.91 9.88 8.30
N ALA A 17 -14.79 9.71 6.98
CA ALA A 17 -13.94 10.54 6.15
C ALA A 17 -14.17 12.03 6.47
N VAL A 18 -13.09 12.77 6.65
CA VAL A 18 -13.12 14.19 6.99
C VAL A 18 -13.34 14.98 5.71
N ARG A 19 -14.35 15.85 5.71
CA ARG A 19 -14.59 16.79 4.60
C ARG A 19 -13.61 17.94 4.69
N LEU A 20 -12.98 18.24 3.57
CA LEU A 20 -12.12 19.42 3.38
C LEU A 20 -12.73 20.25 2.26
N ASP A 21 -12.78 21.57 2.47
CA ASP A 21 -13.38 22.51 1.50
C ASP A 21 -12.52 22.70 0.24
N GLY A 22 -11.29 22.16 0.24
CA GLY A 22 -10.32 22.38 -0.82
C GLY A 22 -9.72 23.79 -0.76
N GLY A 23 -9.23 24.27 -1.90
CA GLY A 23 -8.61 25.59 -2.03
C GLY A 23 -7.23 25.54 -2.68
N VAL A 24 -6.51 26.66 -2.58
CA VAL A 24 -5.16 26.80 -3.14
C VAL A 24 -4.13 26.63 -2.03
N PHE A 25 -3.08 25.85 -2.29
CA PHE A 25 -1.94 25.69 -1.40
C PHE A 25 -0.63 25.55 -2.19
N THR A 26 0.50 25.72 -1.49
CA THR A 26 1.84 25.45 -2.05
C THR A 26 2.16 23.96 -1.93
N MET A 27 2.28 23.28 -3.07
CA MET A 27 2.72 21.89 -3.14
C MET A 27 4.23 21.81 -3.42
N GLY A 28 4.93 20.91 -2.74
CA GLY A 28 6.39 20.72 -2.89
C GLY A 28 7.23 21.60 -1.97
N SER A 29 8.55 21.56 -2.14
CA SER A 29 9.51 22.34 -1.35
C SER A 29 10.78 22.68 -2.15
N ASP A 30 11.23 23.93 -2.06
CA ASP A 30 12.46 24.41 -2.72
C ASP A 30 13.73 24.27 -1.85
N VAL A 31 13.60 23.85 -0.59
CA VAL A 31 14.71 23.83 0.39
C VAL A 31 15.04 22.43 0.91
N HIS A 32 14.31 21.41 0.46
CA HIS A 32 14.51 20.00 0.85
C HIS A 32 15.08 19.20 -0.31
N TYR A 33 14.52 18.02 -0.59
CA TYR A 33 14.98 17.16 -1.68
C TYR A 33 14.74 17.80 -3.04
N ARG A 34 15.66 17.58 -3.99
CA ARG A 34 15.55 18.14 -5.34
C ARG A 34 14.28 17.68 -6.05
N GLU A 35 13.86 16.45 -5.76
CA GLU A 35 12.66 15.79 -6.29
C GLU A 35 11.37 16.41 -5.75
N GLU A 36 11.42 17.15 -4.64
CA GLU A 36 10.28 17.86 -4.07
C GLU A 36 10.11 19.28 -4.66
N ALA A 37 11.10 19.76 -5.42
CA ALA A 37 11.09 21.06 -6.07
C ALA A 37 10.57 20.99 -7.53
N PRO A 38 10.02 22.08 -8.08
CA PRO A 38 9.81 23.36 -7.42
C PRO A 38 8.51 23.40 -6.60
N ALA A 39 8.51 24.19 -5.54
CA ALA A 39 7.30 24.55 -4.83
C ALA A 39 6.39 25.40 -5.76
N HIS A 40 5.11 25.03 -5.89
CA HIS A 40 4.19 25.72 -6.79
C HIS A 40 2.74 25.71 -6.26
N GLN A 41 1.93 26.66 -6.72
CA GLN A 41 0.52 26.75 -6.32
C GLN A 41 -0.31 25.67 -7.01
N VAL A 42 -1.08 24.93 -6.21
CA VAL A 42 -2.03 23.92 -6.68
C VAL A 42 -3.40 24.24 -6.11
N HIS A 43 -4.43 24.20 -6.95
CA HIS A 43 -5.83 24.22 -6.53
C HIS A 43 -6.35 22.79 -6.46
N VAL A 44 -7.06 22.45 -5.38
CA VAL A 44 -7.82 21.21 -5.25
C VAL A 44 -9.27 21.54 -4.91
N ASP A 45 -10.22 20.86 -5.56
CA ASP A 45 -11.64 20.98 -5.25
C ASP A 45 -11.94 20.38 -3.86
N ALA A 46 -13.11 20.70 -3.30
CA ALA A 46 -13.57 20.11 -2.05
C ALA A 46 -13.67 18.57 -2.14
N PHE A 47 -13.11 17.87 -1.15
CA PHE A 47 -13.05 16.41 -1.12
C PHE A 47 -13.22 15.85 0.30
N ALA A 48 -13.25 14.52 0.41
CA ALA A 48 -13.22 13.83 1.67
C ALA A 48 -11.98 12.95 1.74
N ILE A 49 -11.35 12.83 2.90
CA ILE A 49 -10.19 11.97 3.11
C ILE A 49 -10.31 11.21 4.43
N ASP A 50 -9.90 9.95 4.43
CA ASP A 50 -9.85 9.16 5.66
C ASP A 50 -8.76 9.73 6.59
N PRO A 51 -9.04 9.90 7.90
CA PRO A 51 -8.07 10.47 8.83
C PRO A 51 -6.97 9.47 9.24
N ILE A 52 -7.14 8.19 8.88
CA ILE A 52 -6.18 7.12 9.13
C ILE A 52 -5.97 6.30 7.86
N ALA A 53 -4.82 5.66 7.75
CA ALA A 53 -4.60 4.66 6.72
C ALA A 53 -5.57 3.47 6.91
N VAL A 54 -5.91 2.79 5.82
CA VAL A 54 -6.71 1.56 5.85
C VAL A 54 -6.02 0.52 6.72
N THR A 55 -6.71 0.01 7.73
CA THR A 55 -6.14 -0.96 8.67
C THR A 55 -6.27 -2.39 8.17
N ASN A 56 -5.48 -3.30 8.74
CA ASN A 56 -5.60 -4.74 8.52
C ASN A 56 -7.03 -5.26 8.80
N ARG A 57 -7.70 -4.73 9.82
CA ARG A 57 -9.10 -5.08 10.16
C ARG A 57 -10.07 -4.70 9.04
N LEU A 58 -9.97 -3.47 8.52
CA LEU A 58 -10.84 -2.99 7.43
C LEU A 58 -10.57 -3.76 6.14
N PHE A 59 -9.30 -4.00 5.82
CA PHE A 59 -8.92 -4.77 4.64
C PHE A 59 -9.37 -6.22 4.73
N ALA A 60 -9.27 -6.86 5.90
CA ALA A 60 -9.78 -8.20 6.13
C ALA A 60 -11.29 -8.30 5.89
N ALA A 61 -12.07 -7.30 6.34
CA ALA A 61 -13.50 -7.24 6.07
C ALA A 61 -13.81 -7.10 4.57
N PHE A 62 -13.05 -6.27 3.86
CA PHE A 62 -13.14 -6.14 2.40
C PHE A 62 -12.86 -7.47 1.68
N VAL A 63 -11.76 -8.15 2.04
CA VAL A 63 -11.40 -9.44 1.44
C VAL A 63 -12.46 -10.50 1.76
N ALA A 64 -12.97 -10.56 2.99
CA ALA A 64 -14.02 -11.50 3.37
C ALA A 64 -15.33 -11.27 2.59
N ALA A 65 -15.68 -10.00 2.31
CA ALA A 65 -16.89 -9.65 1.58
C ALA A 65 -16.80 -9.89 0.06
N THR A 66 -15.59 -9.83 -0.50
CA THR A 66 -15.39 -9.82 -1.97
C THR A 66 -14.67 -11.05 -2.51
N GLY A 67 -13.96 -11.79 -1.65
CA GLY A 67 -13.03 -12.83 -2.08
C GLY A 67 -11.80 -12.28 -2.79
N TYR A 68 -11.46 -10.98 -2.62
CA TYR A 68 -10.32 -10.37 -3.29
C TYR A 68 -8.99 -11.06 -2.96
N VAL A 69 -8.19 -11.33 -3.99
CA VAL A 69 -6.84 -11.88 -3.90
C VAL A 69 -5.86 -10.79 -4.31
N THR A 70 -4.93 -10.38 -3.45
CA THR A 70 -4.02 -9.26 -3.76
C THR A 70 -2.99 -9.64 -4.82
N VAL A 71 -2.34 -8.64 -5.44
CA VAL A 71 -1.26 -8.89 -6.41
C VAL A 71 -0.14 -9.74 -5.80
N ALA A 72 0.22 -9.50 -4.54
CA ALA A 72 1.25 -10.28 -3.82
C ALA A 72 0.86 -11.76 -3.61
N GLU A 73 -0.43 -12.09 -3.66
CA GLU A 73 -0.93 -13.47 -3.53
C GLU A 73 -1.05 -14.18 -4.89
N ARG A 74 -0.83 -13.48 -6.02
CA ARG A 74 -0.98 -14.03 -7.38
C ARG A 74 0.36 -14.50 -7.95
N PRO A 75 0.37 -15.49 -8.87
CA PRO A 75 1.58 -15.84 -9.63
C PRO A 75 2.10 -14.66 -10.44
N LEU A 76 3.43 -14.55 -10.53
CA LEU A 76 4.08 -13.54 -11.38
C LEU A 76 4.17 -14.10 -12.81
N ASP A 77 3.88 -13.24 -13.80
CA ASP A 77 4.15 -13.55 -15.20
C ASP A 77 5.64 -13.30 -15.50
N PRO A 78 6.43 -14.34 -15.86
CA PRO A 78 7.84 -14.18 -16.21
C PRO A 78 8.07 -13.16 -17.34
N ALA A 79 7.11 -12.95 -18.23
CA ALA A 79 7.21 -11.98 -19.32
C ALA A 79 7.32 -10.52 -18.80
N HIS A 80 6.74 -10.23 -17.63
CA HIS A 80 6.86 -8.92 -16.99
C HIS A 80 8.19 -8.76 -16.22
N PHE A 81 8.89 -9.86 -15.94
CA PHE A 81 10.08 -9.87 -15.09
C PHE A 81 11.23 -10.69 -15.70
N PRO A 82 11.71 -10.34 -16.91
CA PRO A 82 12.68 -11.15 -17.65
C PRO A 82 14.06 -11.25 -16.98
N SER A 83 14.39 -10.31 -16.09
CA SER A 83 15.65 -10.28 -15.34
C SER A 83 15.53 -10.80 -13.90
N ALA A 84 14.33 -11.19 -13.47
CA ALA A 84 14.14 -11.70 -12.11
C ALA A 84 14.69 -13.12 -12.00
N PRO A 85 15.37 -13.45 -10.88
CA PRO A 85 15.72 -14.83 -10.57
C PRO A 85 14.46 -15.71 -10.55
N LEU A 86 14.51 -16.91 -11.13
CA LEU A 86 13.35 -17.79 -11.29
C LEU A 86 12.72 -18.14 -9.93
N GLU A 87 13.54 -18.27 -8.89
CA GLU A 87 13.11 -18.52 -7.51
C GLU A 87 12.27 -17.38 -6.92
N ASN A 88 12.36 -16.17 -7.49
CA ASN A 88 11.56 -15.00 -7.10
C ASN A 88 10.27 -14.85 -7.91
N LEU A 89 10.06 -15.67 -8.96
CA LEU A 89 8.83 -15.66 -9.78
C LEU A 89 7.70 -16.47 -9.12
N VAL A 90 7.48 -16.22 -7.83
CA VAL A 90 6.46 -16.87 -7.00
C VAL A 90 5.71 -15.80 -6.21
N PRO A 91 4.45 -16.03 -5.82
CA PRO A 91 3.70 -15.08 -5.01
C PRO A 91 4.50 -14.62 -3.79
N GLY A 92 4.53 -13.32 -3.55
CA GLY A 92 5.33 -12.71 -2.52
C GLY A 92 5.38 -11.20 -2.65
N SER A 93 6.20 -10.58 -1.80
CA SER A 93 6.46 -9.14 -1.82
C SER A 93 7.86 -8.86 -1.30
N MET A 94 8.35 -7.65 -1.57
CA MET A 94 9.52 -7.11 -0.88
C MET A 94 9.20 -6.90 0.61
N VAL A 95 10.11 -7.31 1.48
CA VAL A 95 10.08 -7.11 2.94
C VAL A 95 11.36 -6.38 3.35
N VAL A 96 11.23 -5.40 4.26
CA VAL A 96 12.40 -4.72 4.84
C VAL A 96 13.06 -5.65 5.85
N VAL A 97 14.36 -5.89 5.68
CA VAL A 97 15.17 -6.69 6.60
C VAL A 97 16.18 -5.77 7.28
N PRO A 98 16.19 -5.72 8.63
CA PRO A 98 17.16 -4.92 9.37
C PRO A 98 18.60 -5.27 9.02
N THR A 99 19.43 -4.25 8.86
CA THR A 99 20.87 -4.42 8.62
C THR A 99 21.65 -4.24 9.93
N PRO A 100 22.81 -4.91 10.11
CA PRO A 100 23.64 -4.73 11.32
C PRO A 100 24.20 -3.31 11.52
N GLY A 101 24.14 -2.49 10.48
CA GLY A 101 24.59 -1.09 10.49
C GLY A 101 24.17 -0.36 9.20
N PRO A 102 24.63 0.88 9.01
CA PRO A 102 24.33 1.66 7.81
C PRO A 102 24.78 0.96 6.52
N VAL A 103 23.97 1.06 5.48
CA VAL A 103 24.22 0.51 4.15
C VAL A 103 24.02 1.58 3.08
N ASP A 104 24.55 1.37 1.88
CA ASP A 104 24.38 2.31 0.77
C ASP A 104 22.92 2.36 0.31
N LEU A 105 22.22 3.46 0.61
CA LEU A 105 20.79 3.65 0.31
C LEU A 105 20.44 3.70 -1.19
N ARG A 106 21.44 3.63 -2.09
CA ARG A 106 21.22 3.46 -3.53
C ARG A 106 21.08 2.00 -3.94
N GLN A 107 21.46 1.06 -3.08
CA GLN A 107 21.41 -0.37 -3.33
C GLN A 107 20.27 -1.03 -2.54
N LEU A 108 19.05 -0.88 -3.04
CA LEU A 108 17.81 -1.36 -2.39
C LEU A 108 17.88 -2.79 -1.86
N THR A 109 18.59 -3.68 -2.56
CA THR A 109 18.74 -5.10 -2.21
C THR A 109 19.49 -5.34 -0.89
N LEU A 110 20.16 -4.32 -0.32
CA LEU A 110 20.85 -4.42 0.96
C LEU A 110 19.91 -4.43 2.18
N TRP A 111 18.69 -3.89 2.07
CA TRP A 111 17.69 -3.88 3.15
C TRP A 111 16.28 -4.26 2.70
N TRP A 112 16.03 -4.45 1.40
CA TRP A 112 14.80 -5.04 0.89
C TRP A 112 15.08 -6.42 0.29
N ARG A 113 14.29 -7.42 0.69
CA ARG A 113 14.37 -8.78 0.15
C ARG A 113 13.03 -9.23 -0.40
N TRP A 114 13.04 -9.81 -1.61
CA TRP A 114 11.89 -10.56 -2.08
C TRP A 114 11.65 -11.75 -1.15
N THR A 115 10.44 -11.84 -0.60
CA THR A 115 10.08 -12.88 0.36
C THR A 115 8.88 -13.66 -0.18
N PRO A 116 9.08 -14.89 -0.66
CA PRO A 116 8.00 -15.77 -1.08
C PRO A 116 6.93 -15.93 0.00
N GLY A 117 5.67 -15.79 -0.40
CA GLY A 117 4.50 -15.88 0.49
C GLY A 117 4.27 -14.66 1.38
N ALA A 118 5.10 -13.61 1.31
CA ALA A 118 4.81 -12.36 2.00
C ALA A 118 3.61 -11.66 1.34
N CYS A 119 2.59 -11.38 2.15
CA CYS A 119 1.37 -10.70 1.70
C CYS A 119 0.72 -9.97 2.89
N TRP A 120 -0.43 -9.35 2.66
CA TRP A 120 -1.11 -8.56 3.69
C TRP A 120 -1.46 -9.37 4.97
N ARG A 121 -1.65 -10.70 4.88
CA ARG A 121 -1.87 -11.58 6.05
C ARG A 121 -0.57 -12.07 6.69
N PHE A 122 0.50 -12.16 5.90
CA PHE A 122 1.79 -12.74 6.25
C PHE A 122 2.88 -11.69 5.99
N LEU A 123 2.94 -10.65 6.83
CA LEU A 123 3.73 -9.43 6.61
C LEU A 123 5.22 -9.72 6.39
N GLU A 124 5.82 -10.56 7.22
CA GLU A 124 7.23 -10.94 7.10
C GLU A 124 7.42 -12.28 6.35
N GLY A 125 6.37 -12.77 5.68
CA GLY A 125 6.36 -14.08 5.02
C GLY A 125 5.82 -15.20 5.91
N ARG A 126 6.06 -16.45 5.49
CA ARG A 126 5.46 -17.64 6.10
C ARG A 126 5.74 -17.72 7.61
N GLY A 127 4.69 -17.89 8.40
CA GLY A 127 4.78 -17.98 9.86
C GLY A 127 4.59 -16.65 10.61
N SER A 128 4.56 -15.52 9.90
CA SER A 128 4.07 -14.25 10.46
C SER A 128 2.54 -14.19 10.49
N SER A 129 1.98 -13.17 11.16
CA SER A 129 0.52 -12.94 11.20
C SER A 129 0.21 -11.49 11.54
N ILE A 130 -0.98 -11.04 11.16
CA ILE A 130 -1.54 -9.72 11.50
C ILE A 130 -2.37 -9.72 12.80
N GLU A 131 -2.52 -10.85 13.49
CA GLU A 131 -3.41 -11.01 14.65
C GLU A 131 -3.19 -9.97 15.74
N ASN A 132 -1.92 -9.61 16.02
CA ASN A 132 -1.56 -8.57 16.99
C ASN A 132 -1.40 -7.17 16.37
N ARG A 133 -1.76 -6.98 15.08
CA ARG A 133 -1.59 -5.76 14.29
C ARG A 133 -2.85 -5.37 13.50
N LEU A 134 -4.03 -5.75 13.98
CA LEU A 134 -5.29 -5.49 13.27
C LEU A 134 -5.60 -4.01 13.05
N ASP A 135 -5.13 -3.14 13.96
CA ASP A 135 -5.31 -1.69 13.87
C ASP A 135 -4.13 -0.96 13.20
N HIS A 136 -3.13 -1.70 12.73
CA HIS A 136 -2.03 -1.15 11.92
C HIS A 136 -2.45 -0.99 10.45
N PRO A 137 -1.80 -0.10 9.69
CA PRO A 137 -2.01 0.01 8.26
C PRO A 137 -1.78 -1.33 7.55
N VAL A 138 -2.67 -1.67 6.62
CA VAL A 138 -2.44 -2.80 5.72
C VAL A 138 -1.30 -2.48 4.76
N VAL A 139 -0.46 -3.47 4.48
CA VAL A 139 0.68 -3.37 3.54
C VAL A 139 0.65 -4.54 2.54
N HIS A 140 1.59 -4.58 1.59
CA HIS A 140 1.62 -5.54 0.48
C HIS A 140 0.36 -5.48 -0.41
N VAL A 141 -0.21 -4.29 -0.54
CA VAL A 141 -1.39 -4.03 -1.36
C VAL A 141 -0.99 -3.26 -2.62
N ALA A 142 -1.49 -3.73 -3.75
CA ALA A 142 -1.41 -3.08 -5.05
C ALA A 142 -2.73 -3.34 -5.79
N THR A 143 -3.04 -2.47 -6.75
CA THR A 143 -4.23 -2.53 -7.62
C THR A 143 -3.97 -3.40 -8.83
#